data_AF-A0AAW4BGW8-F1
#
_entry.id   AF-A0AAW4BGW8-F1
#
_cell.length_a   1.000
_cell.length_b   1.000
_cell.length_c   1.000
_cell.angle_alpha   90.00
_cell.angle_beta   90.00
_cell.angle_gamma   90.00
#
_symmetry.space_group_name_H-M   'P 1'
#
loop_
_entity.id
_entity.type
_entity.pdbx_description
1 polymer ?
#
loop_
_entity_poly.entity_id
_entity_poly.type
_entity_poly.pdbx_seq_one_letter_code
_entity_poly.pdbx_strand_id
1 'polypeptide(L)'
;MNNIEIFENHAAKILATLYANFPVKITLQRHDIATSELVDPSGNAVKSPEDEDEEWTYYDLVYGSKQSVDFQLESEIFNSTIVWLQQEGFLTYEHSGSHHHFGGVQLTLRGLEVLKSVPSAIDGKGTLGDRLKTELENSSFDMARDMVKVAITQAATLFG
;
A
#
# COMPACT_ATOMS: atom_id res chain seq x y z
N MET A 1 4.50 -13.47 -7.57
CA MET A 1 3.74 -13.48 -6.30
C MET A 1 2.30 -13.85 -6.63
N ASN A 2 1.58 -14.51 -5.72
CA ASN A 2 0.14 -14.71 -5.90
C ASN A 2 -0.66 -13.47 -5.45
N ASN A 3 -1.97 -13.44 -5.72
CA ASN A 3 -2.81 -12.27 -5.41
C ASN A 3 -2.84 -11.92 -3.91
N ILE A 4 -2.82 -12.92 -3.03
CA ILE A 4 -2.84 -12.71 -1.58
C ILE A 4 -1.53 -12.09 -1.11
N GLU A 5 -0.39 -12.57 -1.61
CA GLU A 5 0.90 -11.98 -1.26
C GLU A 5 1.01 -10.51 -1.69
N ILE A 6 0.52 -10.18 -2.89
CA ILE A 6 0.51 -8.81 -3.40
C ILE A 6 -0.39 -7.93 -2.53
N PHE A 7 -1.60 -8.42 -2.20
CA PHE A 7 -2.51 -7.73 -1.29
C PHE A 7 -1.87 -7.46 0.08
N GLU A 8 -1.27 -8.47 0.70
CA GLU A 8 -0.66 -8.34 2.03
C GLU A 8 0.50 -7.33 2.01
N ASN A 9 1.32 -7.34 0.96
CA ASN A 9 2.41 -6.38 0.77
C ASN A 9 1.88 -4.94 0.63
N HIS A 10 0.87 -4.74 -0.22
CA HIS A 10 0.26 -3.42 -0.39
C HIS A 10 -0.39 -2.93 0.89
N ALA A 11 -1.17 -3.78 1.57
CA ALA A 11 -1.83 -3.44 2.82
C ALA A 11 -0.81 -3.04 3.89
N ALA A 12 0.30 -3.78 4.02
CA ALA A 12 1.37 -3.45 4.94
C ALA A 12 1.91 -2.04 4.67
N LYS A 13 2.28 -1.77 3.41
CA LYS A 13 2.91 -0.51 3.02
C LYS A 13 1.95 0.67 3.13
N ILE A 14 0.69 0.50 2.72
CA ILE A 14 -0.37 1.51 2.89
C ILE A 14 -0.57 1.85 4.37
N LEU A 15 -0.80 0.84 5.22
CA LEU A 15 -1.08 1.07 6.64
C LEU A 15 0.12 1.68 7.38
N ALA A 16 1.33 1.24 7.07
CA ALA A 16 2.55 1.85 7.62
C ALA A 16 2.71 3.31 7.21
N THR A 17 2.48 3.61 5.92
CA THR A 17 2.58 4.97 5.37
C THR A 17 1.57 5.89 6.05
N LEU A 18 0.33 5.44 6.20
CA LEU A 18 -0.71 6.24 6.86
C LEU A 18 -0.45 6.38 8.37
N TYR A 19 0.06 5.35 9.04
CA TYR A 19 0.44 5.42 10.45
C TYR A 19 1.54 6.45 10.69
N ALA A 20 2.58 6.45 9.84
CA ALA A 20 3.69 7.39 9.93
C ALA A 20 3.27 8.85 9.66
N ASN A 21 2.21 9.07 8.88
CA ASN A 21 1.72 10.39 8.51
C ASN A 21 0.51 10.87 9.31
N PHE A 22 -0.09 10.04 10.16
CA PHE A 22 -1.28 10.41 10.93
C PHE A 22 -1.01 11.65 11.82
N PRO A 23 -1.91 12.64 11.88
CA PRO A 23 -3.26 12.68 11.31
C PRO A 23 -3.34 13.36 9.93
N VAL A 24 -2.24 13.55 9.21
CA VAL A 24 -2.25 14.24 7.92
C VAL A 24 -2.90 13.35 6.85
N LYS A 25 -3.76 13.95 6.02
CA LYS A 25 -4.29 13.30 4.82
C LYS A 25 -3.23 13.36 3.72
N ILE A 26 -2.96 12.22 3.09
CA ILE A 26 -1.91 12.11 2.06
C ILE A 26 -2.47 11.60 0.74
N THR A 27 -1.68 11.75 -0.31
CA THR A 27 -1.92 11.09 -1.60
C THR A 27 -1.14 9.79 -1.62
N LEU A 28 -1.79 8.70 -2.01
CA LEU A 28 -1.13 7.43 -2.29
C LEU A 28 -1.10 7.20 -3.80
N GLN A 29 0.09 6.96 -4.32
CA GLN A 29 0.26 6.53 -5.70
C GLN A 29 0.71 5.07 -5.76
N ARG A 30 0.36 4.37 -6.84
CA ARG A 30 0.84 3.00 -7.08
C ARG A 30 2.35 2.90 -6.95
N HIS A 31 3.11 3.85 -7.50
CA HIS A 31 4.58 3.77 -7.49
C HIS A 31 5.17 3.84 -6.07
N ASP A 32 4.48 4.46 -5.11
CA ASP A 32 4.91 4.50 -3.71
C ASP A 32 4.69 3.15 -3.01
N ILE A 33 3.76 2.33 -3.51
CA ILE A 33 3.22 1.16 -2.81
C ILE A 33 3.60 -0.16 -3.48
N ALA A 34 3.53 -0.23 -4.81
CA ALA A 34 3.89 -1.39 -5.59
C ALA A 34 5.37 -1.75 -5.46
N THR A 35 5.66 -3.03 -5.71
CA THR A 35 7.01 -3.59 -5.68
C THR A 35 7.57 -3.84 -7.07
N SER A 36 6.71 -3.98 -8.10
CA SER A 36 7.19 -4.06 -9.48
C SER A 36 7.65 -2.70 -10.00
N GLU A 37 8.83 -2.73 -10.62
CA GLU A 37 9.38 -1.59 -11.34
C GLU A 37 8.56 -1.33 -12.60
N LEU A 38 8.40 -0.05 -12.93
CA LEU A 38 7.98 0.38 -14.25
C LEU A 38 9.06 -0.01 -15.25
N VAL A 39 8.68 -0.63 -16.36
CA VAL A 39 9.63 -0.98 -17.43
C VAL A 39 9.19 -0.41 -18.77
N ASP A 40 10.15 -0.11 -19.63
CA ASP A 40 9.88 0.28 -21.02
C ASP A 40 9.54 -0.98 -21.86
N PRO A 41 9.09 -0.83 -23.13
CA PRO A 41 8.81 -1.98 -24.00
C PRO A 41 10.03 -2.88 -24.29
N SER A 42 11.25 -2.42 -23.97
CA SER A 42 12.49 -3.19 -24.08
C SER A 42 12.87 -3.90 -22.77
N GLY A 43 12.08 -3.72 -21.70
CA GLY A 43 12.29 -4.32 -20.38
C GLY A 43 13.24 -3.53 -19.47
N ASN A 44 13.63 -2.30 -19.83
CA ASN A 44 14.49 -1.48 -18.98
C ASN A 44 13.67 -0.75 -17.92
N ALA A 45 14.18 -0.67 -16.69
CA ALA A 45 13.55 0.11 -15.62
C ALA A 45 13.41 1.59 -16.03
N VAL A 46 12.21 2.13 -15.84
CA VAL A 46 11.86 3.52 -16.10
C VAL A 46 11.84 4.26 -14.77
N LYS A 47 12.63 5.33 -14.67
CA LYS A 47 12.66 6.19 -13.49
C LYS A 47 11.50 7.20 -13.52
N SER A 48 11.16 7.74 -12.36
CA SER A 48 10.31 8.91 -12.29
C SER A 48 10.96 10.07 -13.07
N PRO A 49 10.16 10.84 -13.83
CA PRO A 49 10.66 11.94 -14.65
C PRO A 49 11.26 13.03 -13.74
N GLU A 50 12.39 13.60 -14.16
CA GLU A 50 13.05 14.71 -13.43
C GLU A 50 12.57 16.09 -13.90
N ASP A 51 11.94 16.16 -15.08
CA ASP A 51 11.38 17.38 -15.67
C ASP A 51 10.05 17.13 -16.43
N GLU A 52 9.40 18.22 -16.84
CA GLU A 52 8.07 18.22 -17.48
C GLU A 52 8.07 17.52 -18.86
N ASP A 53 9.21 17.54 -19.57
CA ASP A 53 9.32 16.96 -20.91
C ASP A 53 9.39 15.42 -20.86
N GLU A 54 10.03 14.85 -19.82
CA GLU A 54 10.03 13.41 -19.54
C GLU A 54 8.68 12.90 -19.00
N GLU A 55 7.87 13.81 -18.44
CA GLU A 55 6.62 13.50 -17.75
C GLU A 55 5.60 12.84 -18.69
N TRP A 56 5.41 13.36 -19.90
CA TRP A 56 4.44 12.81 -20.86
C TRP A 56 4.79 11.39 -21.32
N THR A 57 6.06 11.13 -21.61
CA THR A 57 6.57 9.78 -21.94
C THR A 57 6.40 8.81 -20.78
N TYR A 58 6.62 9.26 -19.56
CA TYR A 58 6.37 8.48 -18.36
C TYR A 58 4.87 8.13 -18.24
N TYR A 59 3.96 9.10 -18.41
CA TYR A 59 2.51 8.84 -18.41
C TYR A 59 2.09 7.87 -19.53
N ASP A 60 2.63 7.98 -20.75
CA ASP A 60 2.31 7.03 -21.85
C ASP A 60 2.78 5.60 -21.53
N LEU A 61 3.91 5.45 -20.84
CA LEU A 61 4.43 4.14 -20.43
C LEU A 61 3.68 3.55 -19.23
N VAL A 62 3.26 4.38 -18.28
CA VAL A 62 2.54 3.94 -17.08
C VAL A 62 1.08 3.62 -17.39
N TYR A 63 0.45 4.39 -18.30
CA TYR A 63 -0.99 4.36 -18.55
C TYR A 63 -1.36 3.87 -19.96
N GLY A 64 -0.36 3.63 -20.81
CA GLY A 64 -0.52 2.90 -22.06
C GLY A 64 -0.60 1.38 -21.83
N SER A 65 -1.29 0.67 -22.73
CA SER A 65 -1.55 -0.77 -22.65
C SER A 65 -0.32 -1.67 -22.92
N LYS A 66 0.90 -1.22 -22.64
CA LYS A 66 2.16 -1.86 -23.02
C LYS A 66 2.96 -2.47 -21.86
N GLN A 67 2.50 -2.28 -20.62
CA GLN A 67 3.16 -2.88 -19.45
C GLN A 67 2.93 -4.38 -19.33
N SER A 68 3.81 -5.07 -18.60
CA SER A 68 3.70 -6.52 -18.37
C SER A 68 2.38 -6.89 -17.70
N VAL A 69 1.95 -8.16 -17.87
CA VAL A 69 0.77 -8.69 -17.19
C VAL A 69 0.89 -8.58 -15.67
N ASP A 70 2.11 -8.78 -15.13
CA ASP A 70 2.39 -8.66 -13.71
C ASP A 70 2.21 -7.21 -13.21
N PHE A 71 2.66 -6.23 -14.00
CA PHE A 71 2.47 -4.82 -13.67
C PHE A 71 0.99 -4.46 -13.61
N GLN A 72 0.21 -4.91 -14.59
CA GLN A 72 -1.23 -4.67 -14.66
C GLN A 72 -1.95 -5.32 -13.48
N LEU A 73 -1.62 -6.58 -13.17
CA LEU A 73 -2.18 -7.31 -12.03
C LEU A 73 -1.87 -6.62 -10.70
N GLU A 74 -0.63 -6.18 -10.48
CA GLU A 74 -0.26 -5.47 -9.24
C GLU A 74 -1.00 -4.12 -9.14
N SER A 75 -1.21 -3.42 -10.27
CA SER A 75 -1.97 -2.17 -10.31
C SER A 75 -3.45 -2.36 -9.97
N GLU A 76 -4.07 -3.45 -10.44
CA GLU A 76 -5.44 -3.84 -10.11
C GLU A 76 -5.58 -4.22 -8.64
N ILE A 77 -4.63 -4.99 -8.11
CA ILE A 77 -4.62 -5.39 -6.70
C ILE A 77 -4.37 -4.19 -5.80
N PHE A 78 -3.52 -3.24 -6.17
CA PHE A 78 -3.32 -1.98 -5.45
C PHE A 78 -4.65 -1.22 -5.27
N ASN A 79 -5.38 -0.97 -6.35
CA ASN A 79 -6.68 -0.30 -6.31
C ASN A 79 -7.66 -1.07 -5.43
N SER A 80 -7.75 -2.38 -5.63
CA SER A 80 -8.66 -3.27 -4.89
C SER A 80 -8.32 -3.30 -3.40
N THR A 81 -7.04 -3.22 -3.04
CA THR A 81 -6.56 -3.21 -1.65
C THR A 81 -7.02 -1.95 -0.92
N ILE A 82 -6.87 -0.76 -1.53
CA ILE A 82 -7.33 0.49 -0.91
C ILE A 82 -8.85 0.49 -0.73
N VAL A 83 -9.58 0.07 -1.75
CA VAL A 83 -11.05 -0.02 -1.70
C VAL A 83 -11.50 -0.99 -0.60
N TRP A 84 -10.88 -2.17 -0.53
CA TRP A 84 -11.21 -3.16 0.50
C TRP A 84 -10.89 -2.65 1.91
N LEU A 85 -9.70 -2.07 2.12
CA LEU A 85 -9.33 -1.48 3.42
C LEU A 85 -10.29 -0.35 3.84
N GLN A 86 -10.81 0.42 2.87
CA GLN A 86 -11.83 1.42 3.13
C GLN A 86 -13.17 0.79 3.52
N GLN A 87 -13.58 -0.30 2.86
CA GLN A 87 -14.82 -1.02 3.15
C GLN A 87 -14.80 -1.65 4.55
N GLU A 88 -13.67 -2.23 4.93
CA GLU A 88 -13.44 -2.78 6.28
C GLU A 88 -13.17 -1.70 7.33
N GLY A 89 -13.12 -0.44 6.91
CA GLY A 89 -13.03 0.71 7.79
C GLY A 89 -11.65 0.95 8.38
N PHE A 90 -10.56 0.48 7.76
CA PHE A 90 -9.19 0.79 8.18
C PHE A 90 -8.76 2.20 7.76
N LEU A 91 -9.21 2.66 6.60
CA LEU A 91 -8.89 3.98 6.06
C LEU A 91 -10.10 4.67 5.43
N THR A 92 -9.99 5.96 5.16
CA THR A 92 -10.87 6.70 4.23
C THR A 92 -10.04 7.37 3.15
N TYR A 93 -10.65 7.70 2.02
CA TYR A 93 -10.10 8.57 0.99
C TYR A 93 -11.18 9.54 0.47
N GLU A 94 -10.78 10.68 -0.09
CA GLU A 94 -11.71 11.70 -0.56
C GLU A 94 -12.09 11.51 -2.02
N HIS A 95 -11.12 11.12 -2.84
CA HIS A 95 -11.32 10.87 -4.26
C HIS A 95 -10.34 9.80 -4.75
N SER A 96 -10.80 9.01 -5.71
CA SER A 96 -9.97 8.17 -6.55
C SER A 96 -9.92 8.80 -7.94
N GLY A 97 -8.74 9.06 -8.47
CA GLY A 97 -8.61 9.52 -9.85
C GLY A 97 -8.54 8.36 -10.84
N SER A 98 -8.41 8.72 -12.12
CA SER A 98 -7.77 7.82 -13.10
C SER A 98 -6.35 7.49 -12.63
N HIS A 99 -5.66 6.55 -13.26
CA HIS A 99 -4.21 6.43 -13.10
C HIS A 99 -3.67 5.89 -11.75
N HIS A 100 -4.46 5.07 -11.04
CA HIS A 100 -4.01 4.37 -9.81
C HIS A 100 -3.51 5.32 -8.70
N HIS A 101 -4.23 6.42 -8.45
CA HIS A 101 -3.96 7.31 -7.33
C HIS A 101 -5.21 7.57 -6.48
N PHE A 102 -5.00 7.68 -5.16
CA PHE A 102 -6.03 8.00 -4.18
C PHE A 102 -5.61 9.25 -3.40
N GLY A 103 -6.47 10.26 -3.40
CA GLY A 103 -6.22 11.52 -2.71
C GLY A 103 -7.02 11.64 -1.41
N GLY A 104 -6.42 12.33 -0.44
CA GLY A 104 -7.05 12.55 0.86
C GLY A 104 -7.12 11.29 1.73
N VAL A 105 -6.16 10.37 1.59
CA VAL A 105 -6.14 9.09 2.30
C VAL A 105 -5.71 9.30 3.75
N GLN A 106 -6.43 8.68 4.69
CA GLN A 106 -6.18 8.78 6.14
C GLN A 106 -6.62 7.51 6.87
N LEU A 107 -5.95 7.16 7.98
CA LEU A 107 -6.46 6.15 8.90
C LEU A 107 -7.78 6.59 9.54
N THR A 108 -8.70 5.64 9.70
CA THR A 108 -9.87 5.83 10.58
C THR A 108 -9.47 5.61 12.04
N LEU A 109 -10.42 5.86 12.96
CA LEU A 109 -10.28 5.44 14.35
C LEU A 109 -10.04 3.93 14.47
N ARG A 110 -10.82 3.10 13.74
CA ARG A 110 -10.71 1.64 13.79
C ARG A 110 -9.34 1.16 13.31
N GLY A 111 -8.89 1.70 12.17
CA GLY A 111 -7.56 1.40 11.64
C GLY A 111 -6.45 1.80 12.62
N LEU A 112 -6.58 2.97 13.25
CA LEU A 112 -5.61 3.43 14.25
C LEU A 112 -5.60 2.56 15.51
N GLU A 113 -6.77 2.16 16.02
CA GLU A 113 -6.88 1.31 17.21
C GLU A 113 -6.24 -0.07 16.98
N VAL A 114 -6.47 -0.67 15.82
CA VAL A 114 -5.83 -1.94 15.44
C VAL A 114 -4.31 -1.76 15.38
N LEU A 115 -3.82 -0.71 14.70
CA LEU A 115 -2.39 -0.48 14.53
C LEU A 115 -1.68 -0.11 15.83
N LYS A 116 -2.37 0.51 16.79
CA LYS A 116 -1.85 0.79 18.14
C LYS A 116 -1.87 -0.41 19.07
N SER A 117 -2.56 -1.49 18.70
CA SER A 117 -2.57 -2.68 19.53
C SER A 117 -1.18 -3.33 19.56
N VAL A 118 -0.91 -4.02 20.67
CA VAL A 118 0.31 -4.83 20.86
C VAL A 118 -0.15 -6.29 20.88
N PRO A 119 -0.07 -7.03 19.76
CA PRO A 119 -0.51 -8.40 19.72
C PRO A 119 0.47 -9.32 20.45
N SER A 120 -0.08 -10.20 21.29
CA SER A 120 0.68 -11.28 21.94
C SER A 120 1.26 -12.29 20.95
N ALA A 121 0.66 -12.40 19.76
CA ALA A 121 1.07 -13.32 18.69
C ALA A 121 2.45 -13.01 18.10
N ILE A 122 3.02 -11.82 18.34
CA ILE A 122 4.29 -11.43 17.76
C ILE A 122 5.17 -10.71 18.80
N ASP A 123 5.98 -11.45 19.57
CA ASP A 123 7.02 -11.05 20.57
C ASP A 123 6.73 -9.86 21.53
N GLY A 124 5.53 -9.28 21.55
CA GLY A 124 5.07 -8.24 22.49
C GLY A 124 5.84 -6.90 22.48
N LYS A 125 6.82 -6.70 21.61
CA LYS A 125 7.68 -5.49 21.58
C LYS A 125 7.15 -4.46 20.57
N GLY A 126 6.33 -3.53 21.05
CA GLY A 126 5.85 -2.36 20.27
C GLY A 126 4.52 -2.58 19.56
N THR A 127 3.93 -1.49 19.05
CA THR A 127 2.64 -1.53 18.35
C THR A 127 2.77 -2.14 16.95
N LEU A 128 1.69 -2.67 16.36
CA LEU A 128 1.71 -3.15 14.98
C LEU A 128 2.18 -2.08 13.99
N GLY A 129 1.76 -0.83 14.17
CA GLY A 129 2.14 0.30 13.32
C GLY A 129 3.64 0.61 13.35
N ASP A 130 4.23 0.69 14.54
CA ASP A 130 5.67 0.96 14.70
C ASP A 130 6.53 -0.11 14.03
N ARG A 131 6.07 -1.36 14.13
CA ARG A 131 6.77 -2.51 13.57
C ARG A 131 6.61 -2.64 12.08
N LEU A 132 5.41 -2.40 11.55
CA LEU A 132 5.17 -2.31 10.11
C LEU A 132 6.08 -1.25 9.49
N LYS A 133 6.19 -0.07 10.12
CA LYS A 133 7.11 0.98 9.70
C LYS A 133 8.56 0.49 9.69
N THR A 134 9.03 -0.08 10.80
CA THR A 134 10.42 -0.54 10.95
C THR A 134 10.77 -1.66 9.95
N GLU A 135 9.85 -2.58 9.71
CA GLU A 135 10.09 -3.73 8.85
C GLU A 135 10.20 -3.34 7.37
N LEU A 136 9.38 -2.39 6.93
CA LEU A 136 9.41 -1.88 5.56
C LEU A 136 10.66 -1.04 5.27
N GLU A 137 11.29 -0.43 6.28
CA GLU A 137 12.61 0.20 6.15
C GLU A 137 13.71 -0.84 5.85
N ASN A 138 13.54 -2.08 6.30
CA ASN A 138 14.50 -3.17 6.08
C ASN A 138 14.24 -4.00 4.81
N SER A 139 13.23 -3.64 4.01
CA SER A 139 12.83 -4.32 2.76
C SER A 139 12.51 -5.83 2.88
N SER A 140 12.18 -6.31 4.09
CA SER A 140 11.74 -7.69 4.32
C SER A 140 10.22 -7.71 4.43
N PHE A 141 9.55 -8.48 3.57
CA PHE A 141 8.08 -8.52 3.54
C PHE A 141 7.47 -9.65 4.37
N ASP A 142 8.24 -10.64 4.82
CA ASP A 142 7.69 -11.82 5.51
C ASP A 142 7.02 -11.44 6.83
N MET A 143 7.72 -10.70 7.69
CA MET A 143 7.18 -10.22 8.96
C MET A 143 6.08 -9.18 8.74
N ALA A 144 6.19 -8.33 7.70
CA ALA A 144 5.19 -7.33 7.37
C ALA A 144 3.84 -7.97 7.00
N ARG A 145 3.86 -9.04 6.20
CA ARG A 145 2.67 -9.82 5.84
C ARG A 145 2.01 -10.46 7.06
N ASP A 146 2.80 -11.05 7.95
CA ASP A 146 2.26 -11.65 9.18
C ASP A 146 1.64 -10.60 10.12
N MET A 147 2.22 -9.41 10.19
CA MET A 147 1.63 -8.28 10.93
C MET A 147 0.29 -7.83 10.35
N VAL A 148 0.13 -7.80 9.03
CA VAL A 148 -1.15 -7.50 8.37
C VAL A 148 -2.22 -8.54 8.71
N LYS A 149 -1.88 -9.84 8.66
CA LYS A 149 -2.81 -10.92 9.03
C LYS A 149 -3.29 -10.77 10.48
N VAL A 150 -2.38 -10.41 11.39
CA VAL A 150 -2.71 -10.14 12.79
C VAL A 150 -3.61 -8.91 12.92
N ALA A 151 -3.31 -7.83 12.20
CA ALA A 151 -4.14 -6.63 12.19
C ALA A 151 -5.59 -6.92 11.75
N ILE A 152 -5.75 -7.68 10.65
CA ILE A 152 -7.07 -8.08 10.13
C ILE A 152 -7.82 -8.94 11.17
N THR A 153 -7.15 -9.90 11.79
CA THR A 153 -7.74 -10.76 12.82
C THR A 153 -8.18 -9.97 14.06
N GLN A 154 -7.36 -9.00 14.49
CA GLN A 154 -7.72 -8.11 15.59
C GLN A 154 -8.87 -7.20 15.25
N ALA A 155 -8.93 -6.64 14.05
CA ALA A 155 -10.04 -5.81 13.60
C ALA A 155 -11.37 -6.58 13.70
N ALA A 156 -11.39 -7.84 13.24
CA ALA A 156 -12.54 -8.72 13.36
C ALA A 156 -12.93 -8.99 14.83
N THR A 157 -11.95 -9.07 15.74
CA THR A 157 -12.21 -9.29 17.18
C THR A 157 -12.72 -8.03 17.89
N LEU A 158 -12.23 -6.86 17.49
CA LEU A 158 -12.57 -5.57 18.12
C LEU A 158 -13.89 -5.00 17.61
N PHE A 159 -14.25 -5.29 16.36
CA PHE A 159 -15.36 -4.61 15.66
C PHE A 159 -16.37 -5.54 14.97
N GLY A 160 -16.20 -6.86 15.05
CA GLY A 160 -17.17 -7.88 14.60
C GLY A 160 -18.12 -8.28 15.72
#